data_AF-A0A931WBU6-F1
#
_entry.id   AF-A0A931WBU6-F1
#
_cell.length_a   1.000
_cell.length_b   1.000
_cell.length_c   1.000
_cell.angle_alpha   90.00
_cell.angle_beta   90.00
_cell.angle_gamma   90.00
#
_symmetry.space_group_name_H-M   'P 1'
#
loop_
_entity.id
_entity.type
_entity.pdbx_description
1 polymer ?
#
loop_
_entity_poly.entity_id
_entity_poly.type
_entity_poly.pdbx_seq_one_letter_code
_entity_poly.pdbx_strand_id
1 'polypeptide(L)' 'MRQKNIEREQSEIQTSLVVFLETYNQGVPEGYPHASVKALKEFQAVHPLLFKRGDFWSIDKHRKKLMDWLFSHSSDA' A
#
# COMPACT_ATOMS: atom_id res chain seq x y z
N MET A 1 -13.75 16.05 -29.38
CA MET A 1 -12.76 15.00 -29.03
C MET A 1 -11.91 15.49 -27.86
N ARG A 2 -12.03 14.85 -26.68
CA ARG A 2 -11.08 14.83 -25.51
C ARG A 2 -11.85 14.83 -24.17
N GLN A 3 -12.64 13.79 -23.94
CA GLN A 3 -13.26 13.53 -22.64
C GLN A 3 -13.10 12.04 -22.34
N LYS A 4 -11.83 11.59 -22.26
CA LYS A 4 -11.48 10.18 -22.02
C LYS A 4 -10.29 9.97 -21.06
N ASN A 5 -9.82 11.02 -20.37
CA ASN A 5 -8.64 10.90 -19.49
C ASN A 5 -8.90 11.07 -18.00
N ILE A 6 -9.97 11.75 -17.56
CA ILE A 6 -10.18 12.01 -16.12
C ILE A 6 -10.66 10.76 -15.36
N GLU A 7 -11.41 9.88 -16.04
CA GLU A 7 -11.96 8.65 -15.41
C GLU A 7 -10.92 7.53 -15.25
N ARG A 8 -9.77 7.62 -15.94
CA ARG A 8 -8.67 6.65 -15.77
C ARG A 8 -7.77 6.97 -14.59
N GLU A 9 -7.80 8.20 -14.09
CA GLU A 9 -6.99 8.64 -12.96
C GLU A 9 -7.61 8.26 -11.60
N GLN A 10 -8.89 7.88 -11.58
CA GLN A 10 -9.58 7.45 -10.35
C GLN A 10 -9.45 5.95 -10.06
N SER A 11 -9.23 5.11 -11.08
CA SER A 11 -9.03 3.66 -10.88
C SER A 11 -7.64 3.30 -10.35
N GLU A 12 -6.69 4.23 -10.45
CA GLU A 12 -5.42 4.19 -9.72
C GLU A 12 -5.52 5.18 -8.56
N ILE A 13 -6.35 4.91 -7.55
CA ILE A 13 -6.40 5.73 -6.33
C ILE A 13 -4.99 5.74 -5.73
N GLN A 14 -4.23 6.75 -6.08
CA GLN A 14 -2.91 7.05 -5.55
C GLN A 14 -3.14 7.58 -4.14
N THR A 15 -3.25 6.66 -3.19
CA THR A 15 -3.52 7.00 -1.80
C THR A 15 -2.23 7.48 -1.15
N SER A 16 -2.33 8.43 -0.22
CA SER A 16 -1.21 8.77 0.65
C SER A 16 -0.94 7.62 1.62
N LEU A 17 0.26 7.55 2.19
CA LEU A 17 0.65 6.52 3.17
C LEU A 17 -0.37 6.39 4.31
N VAL A 18 -0.92 7.51 4.78
CA VAL A 18 -1.90 7.55 5.88
C VAL A 18 -3.22 6.92 5.46
N VAL A 19 -3.75 7.29 4.29
CA VAL A 19 -4.99 6.71 3.76
C VAL A 19 -4.81 5.22 3.45
N PHE A 20 -3.63 4.83 2.94
CA PHE A 20 -3.30 3.43 2.72
C PHE A 20 -3.34 2.65 4.03
N LEU A 21 -2.70 3.18 5.08
CA LEU A 21 -2.63 2.56 6.39
C LEU A 21 -4.03 2.35 6.98
N GLU A 22 -4.87 3.38 6.96
CA GLU A 22 -6.24 3.30 7.47
C GLU A 22 -7.04 2.25 6.69
N THR A 23 -7.01 2.32 5.36
CA THR A 23 -7.75 1.39 4.49
C THR A 23 -7.24 -0.05 4.66
N TYR A 24 -5.92 -0.23 4.79
CA TYR A 24 -5.31 -1.53 5.04
C TYR A 24 -5.78 -2.09 6.38
N ASN A 25 -5.66 -1.33 7.46
CA ASN A 25 -6.03 -1.78 8.81
C ASN A 25 -7.53 -2.01 8.95
N GLN A 26 -8.38 -1.23 8.26
CA GLN A 26 -9.83 -1.47 8.23
C GLN A 26 -10.23 -2.72 7.43
N GLY A 27 -9.45 -3.07 6.41
CA GLY A 27 -9.72 -4.23 5.55
C GLY A 27 -8.95 -5.49 5.91
N VAL A 28 -8.10 -5.46 6.94
CA VAL A 28 -7.24 -6.60 7.28
C VAL A 28 -8.08 -7.68 7.98
N PRO A 29 -8.03 -8.95 7.53
CA PRO A 29 -8.74 -10.02 8.21
C PRO A 29 -8.15 -10.31 9.59
N GLU A 30 -9.00 -10.74 10.51
CA GLU A 30 -8.62 -11.08 11.88
C GLU A 30 -7.50 -12.15 11.88
N GLY A 31 -6.41 -11.88 12.60
CA GLY A 31 -5.22 -12.74 12.65
C GLY A 31 -4.05 -12.28 11.77
N TYR A 32 -4.21 -11.25 10.94
CA TYR A 32 -3.10 -10.61 10.24
C TYR A 32 -2.54 -9.41 11.01
N PRO A 33 -1.22 -9.17 10.95
CA PRO A 33 -0.62 -8.01 11.61
C PRO A 33 -1.10 -6.71 10.96
N HIS A 34 -1.47 -5.76 11.82
CA HIS A 34 -1.77 -4.40 11.40
C HIS A 34 -0.51 -3.76 10.84
N ALA A 35 -0.67 -3.05 9.72
CA ALA A 35 0.41 -2.22 9.23
C ALA A 35 0.58 -1.04 10.19
N SER A 36 1.81 -0.56 10.30
CA SER A 36 2.16 0.66 11.02
C SER A 36 2.89 1.60 10.08
N VAL A 37 2.88 2.91 10.37
CA VAL A 37 3.63 3.90 9.57
C VAL A 37 5.11 3.52 9.45
N LYS A 38 5.69 2.97 10.52
CA LYS A 38 7.08 2.49 10.53
C LYS A 38 7.27 1.36 9.50
N ALA A 39 6.44 0.32 9.58
CA ALA A 39 6.48 -0.82 8.67
C ALA A 39 6.25 -0.41 7.20
N LEU A 40 5.35 0.53 6.94
CA LEU A 40 5.12 1.08 5.61
C LEU A 40 6.35 1.81 5.05
N LYS A 41 7.01 2.63 5.88
CA LYS A 41 8.27 3.31 5.50
C LYS A 41 9.40 2.32 5.24
N GLU A 42 9.52 1.29 6.07
CA GLU A 42 10.50 0.20 5.88
C GLU A 42 10.20 -0.56 4.58
N PHE A 43 8.96 -0.94 4.34
CA PHE A 43 8.53 -1.56 3.09
C PHE A 43 8.86 -0.70 1.87
N GLN A 44 8.64 0.62 1.95
CA GLN A 44 8.97 1.56 0.87
C GLN A 44 10.48 1.64 0.62
N ALA A 45 11.28 1.64 1.68
CA ALA A 45 12.74 1.63 1.60
C ALA A 45 13.30 0.31 1.05
N VAL A 46 12.69 -0.83 1.39
CA VAL A 46 13.07 -2.17 0.91
C VAL A 46 12.61 -2.41 -0.53
N HIS A 47 11.46 -1.84 -0.92
CA HIS A 47 10.85 -2.04 -2.23
C HIS A 47 10.67 -0.75 -3.03
N PRO A 48 11.72 0.07 -3.23
CA PRO A 48 11.61 1.33 -3.99
C PRO A 48 11.19 1.09 -5.45
N LEU A 49 11.43 -0.12 -5.97
CA LEU A 49 11.01 -0.58 -7.29
C LEU A 49 9.48 -0.64 -7.46
N LEU A 50 8.70 -0.66 -6.38
CA LEU A 50 7.23 -0.58 -6.44
C LEU A 50 6.73 0.86 -6.58
N PHE A 51 7.55 1.83 -6.18
CA PHE A 51 7.24 3.27 -6.16
C PHE A 51 7.85 4.01 -7.36
N LYS A 52 8.05 3.31 -8.49
CA LYS A 52 8.70 3.86 -9.71
C LYS A 52 7.98 5.05 -10.35
N ARG A 53 6.71 5.31 -10.02
CA ARG A 53 5.92 6.46 -10.50
C ARG A 53 5.61 7.47 -9.39
N GLY A 54 6.44 7.51 -8.34
CA GLY A 54 6.28 8.35 -7.16
C GLY A 54 5.88 7.57 -5.92
N ASP A 55 5.83 8.25 -4.78
CA ASP A 55 5.54 7.71 -3.44
C ASP A 55 4.05 7.39 -3.22
N PHE A 56 3.38 6.94 -4.27
CA PHE A 56 1.95 6.69 -4.25
C PHE A 56 1.64 5.26 -3.88
N TRP A 57 0.76 5.10 -2.91
CA TRP A 57 0.32 3.80 -2.45
C TRP A 57 -0.96 3.40 -3.17
N SER A 58 -1.00 2.16 -3.66
CA SER A 58 -2.20 1.55 -4.24
C SER A 58 -2.59 0.35 -3.40
N ILE A 59 -3.81 0.35 -2.85
CA ILE A 59 -4.33 -0.74 -2.02
C ILE A 59 -4.24 -2.08 -2.75
N ASP A 60 -4.74 -2.16 -3.97
CA ASP A 60 -4.75 -3.44 -4.71
C ASP A 60 -3.32 -3.99 -4.99
N LYS A 61 -2.41 -3.12 -5.44
CA LYS A 61 -1.03 -3.52 -5.79
C LYS A 61 -0.13 -3.77 -4.58
N HIS A 62 -0.27 -2.95 -3.53
CA HIS A 62 0.64 -2.98 -2.38
C HIS A 62 0.09 -3.79 -1.21
N ARG A 63 -1.22 -3.95 -1.03
CA ARG A 63 -1.80 -4.71 0.11
C ARG A 63 -1.28 -6.14 0.13
N LYS A 64 -1.33 -6.86 -0.99
CA LYS A 64 -0.87 -8.26 -1.03
C LYS A 64 0.63 -8.37 -0.73
N LYS A 65 1.45 -7.49 -1.31
CA LYS A 65 2.90 -7.47 -1.06
C LYS A 65 3.25 -7.07 0.35
N LEU A 66 2.54 -6.09 0.91
CA LEU A 66 2.73 -5.66 2.29
C LEU A 66 2.28 -6.76 3.26
N MET A 67 1.16 -7.44 3.02
CA MET A 67 0.74 -8.59 3.84
C MET A 67 1.80 -9.69 3.83
N ASP A 68 2.29 -10.08 2.64
CA ASP A 68 3.32 -11.11 2.48
C ASP A 68 4.65 -10.71 3.16
N TRP A 69 5.06 -9.45 2.98
CA TRP A 69 6.24 -8.89 3.61
C TRP A 69 6.09 -8.80 5.13
N LEU A 70 4.96 -8.29 5.64
CA LEU A 70 4.67 -8.23 7.07
C LEU A 70 4.63 -9.63 7.68
N PHE A 71 4.08 -10.62 6.99
CA PHE A 71 4.06 -12.00 7.48
C PHE A 71 5.48 -12.61 7.53
N SER A 72 6.32 -12.27 6.56
CA SER A 72 7.73 -12.69 6.52
C SER A 72 8.62 -11.92 7.50
N HIS A 73 8.25 -10.68 7.85
CA HIS A 73 9.05 -9.77 8.67
C HIS A 73 8.57 -9.67 10.12
N SER A 74 7.33 -10.07 10.44
CA SER A 74 6.78 -10.10 11.82
C SER A 74 7.29 -11.27 12.66
N SER A 75 8.34 -11.98 12.23
CA SER A 75 9.02 -12.99 13.04
C SER A 75 9.94 -12.39 14.13
N ASP A 76 9.92 -11.07 14.32
CA ASP A 76 10.67 -10.36 15.37
C ASP A 76 9.69 -9.51 16.21
N ALA A 77 8.98 -10.18 17.12
CA ALA A 77 8.26 -9.57 18.23
C ALA A 77 8.54 -10.38 19.51
#